data_AF-A0A1H8SNS3-F1
#
_entry.id   AF-A0A1H8SNS3-F1
#
_cell.length_a   1.000
_cell.length_b   1.000
_cell.length_c   1.000
_cell.angle_alpha   90.00
_cell.angle_beta   90.00
_cell.angle_gamma   90.00
#
_symmetry.space_group_name_H-M   'P 1'
#
loop_
_entity.id
_entity.type
_entity.pdbx_description
1 polymer ?
#
loop_
_entity_poly.entity_id
_entity_poly.type
_entity_poly.pdbx_seq_one_letter_code
_entity_poly.pdbx_strand_id
1 'polypeptide(L)'
;MKYLKVTPASLLFIPFPAHAQPGIDEMQQIKQNLTSSFFSAVDFSLVLAGLFGIVGAVKIYHNWQMGKERITNDVAAWFFASFFMVIAGAFLQAVFGI
;
A
#
# COMPACT_ATOMS: atom_id res chain seq x y z
N MET A 1 -48.18 49.20 1.83
CA MET A 1 -47.84 48.53 3.10
C MET A 1 -48.70 47.28 3.23
N LYS A 2 -48.04 46.11 3.39
CA LYS A 2 -48.51 44.87 4.05
C LYS A 2 -49.88 44.31 3.59
N TYR A 3 -50.05 43.07 3.13
CA TYR A 3 -49.58 41.82 3.71
C TYR A 3 -49.55 40.71 2.64
N LEU A 4 -48.37 40.14 2.46
CA LEU A 4 -48.10 38.86 1.82
C LEU A 4 -48.75 37.75 2.67
N LYS A 5 -49.80 37.09 2.16
CA LYS A 5 -50.30 35.82 2.74
C LYS A 5 -49.83 34.67 1.85
N VAL A 6 -48.60 34.24 2.12
CA VAL A 6 -48.05 32.97 1.66
C VAL A 6 -48.77 31.84 2.41
N THR A 7 -49.73 31.22 1.75
CA THR A 7 -50.34 29.98 2.21
C THR A 7 -49.32 28.84 2.00
N PRO A 8 -48.89 28.12 3.05
CA PRO A 8 -47.91 27.07 2.91
C PRO A 8 -48.59 25.85 2.28
N ALA A 9 -48.40 25.67 0.97
CA ALA A 9 -48.70 24.40 0.32
C ALA A 9 -47.76 23.36 0.94
N SER A 10 -48.28 22.62 1.93
CA SER A 10 -47.59 21.55 2.63
C SER A 10 -47.02 20.58 1.61
N LEU A 11 -45.70 20.61 1.45
CA LEU A 11 -44.95 19.59 0.73
C LEU A 11 -45.17 18.28 1.50
N LEU A 12 -45.97 17.37 0.93
CA LEU A 12 -46.15 16.03 1.49
C LEU A 12 -44.78 15.34 1.54
N PHE A 13 -44.22 15.25 2.74
CA PHE A 13 -43.00 14.50 3.01
C PHE A 13 -43.38 13.01 3.03
N ILE A 14 -43.26 12.35 1.88
CA ILE A 14 -43.38 10.89 1.80
C ILE A 14 -42.12 10.32 2.46
N PRO A 15 -42.21 9.55 3.56
CA PRO A 15 -41.05 8.87 4.10
C PRO A 15 -40.67 7.77 3.09
N PHE A 16 -39.65 8.03 2.28
CA PHE A 16 -38.96 6.95 1.59
C PHE A 16 -38.41 5.99 2.66
N PRO A 17 -38.59 4.66 2.51
CA PRO A 17 -37.86 3.73 3.35
C PRO A 17 -36.36 4.00 3.15
N ALA A 18 -35.71 4.53 4.19
CA ALA A 18 -34.28 4.66 4.24
C ALA A 18 -33.72 3.24 4.34
N HIS A 19 -33.41 2.64 3.19
CA HIS A 19 -32.59 1.44 3.16
C HIS A 19 -31.23 1.82 3.73
N ALA A 20 -30.94 1.41 4.97
CA ALA A 20 -29.58 1.41 5.45
C ALA A 20 -28.76 0.52 4.51
N GLN A 21 -27.74 1.10 3.87
CA GLN A 21 -26.87 0.34 2.97
C GLN A 21 -26.23 -0.80 3.77
N PRO A 22 -26.34 -2.06 3.32
CA PRO A 22 -25.72 -3.18 4.01
C PRO A 22 -24.19 -3.08 3.89
N GLY A 23 -23.57 -2.41 4.87
CA GLY A 23 -22.12 -2.17 4.90
C GLY A 23 -21.27 -3.42 5.15
N ILE A 24 -21.88 -4.58 5.42
CA ILE A 24 -21.16 -5.84 5.67
C ILE A 24 -20.56 -6.38 4.36
N ASP A 25 -21.33 -6.39 3.28
CA ASP A 25 -20.88 -6.86 1.97
C ASP A 25 -19.76 -5.95 1.44
N GLU A 26 -19.92 -4.63 1.60
CA GLU A 26 -18.90 -3.64 1.23
C GLU A 26 -17.62 -3.79 2.05
N MET A 27 -17.74 -4.06 3.36
CA MET A 27 -16.58 -4.30 4.23
C MET A 27 -15.83 -5.59 3.86
N GLN A 28 -16.55 -6.65 3.48
CA GLN A 28 -15.93 -7.88 2.97
C GLN A 28 -15.20 -7.63 1.65
N GLN A 29 -15.79 -6.86 0.74
CA GLN A 29 -15.17 -6.48 -0.52
C GLN A 29 -13.90 -5.64 -0.30
N ILE A 30 -13.95 -4.67 0.63
CA ILE A 30 -12.79 -3.85 0.99
C ILE A 30 -11.65 -4.73 1.55
N LYS A 31 -11.97 -5.68 2.44
CA LYS A 31 -10.97 -6.62 2.99
C LYS A 31 -10.28 -7.43 1.90
N GLN A 32 -11.03 -7.94 0.93
CA GLN A 32 -10.47 -8.70 -0.20
C GLN A 32 -9.58 -7.83 -1.09
N ASN A 33 -10.04 -6.63 -1.45
CA ASN A 33 -9.27 -5.69 -2.26
C ASN A 33 -7.99 -5.25 -1.56
N LEU A 34 -8.06 -4.99 -0.26
CA LEU A 34 -6.91 -4.61 0.56
C LEU A 34 -5.89 -5.74 0.56
N THR A 35 -6.31 -6.96 0.89
CA THR A 35 -5.44 -8.14 0.92
C THR A 35 -4.79 -8.41 -0.43
N SER A 36 -5.56 -8.36 -1.52
CA SER A 36 -5.06 -8.53 -2.89
C SER A 36 -4.04 -7.45 -3.26
N SER A 37 -4.32 -6.19 -2.93
CA SER A 37 -3.41 -5.07 -3.17
C SER A 37 -2.11 -5.21 -2.37
N PHE A 38 -2.19 -5.71 -1.14
CA PHE A 38 -1.02 -6.01 -0.31
C PHE A 38 -0.16 -7.11 -0.93
N PHE A 39 -0.75 -8.24 -1.33
CA PHE A 39 0.02 -9.31 -1.99
C PHE A 39 0.68 -8.82 -3.29
N SER A 40 -0.05 -8.07 -4.11
CA SER A 40 0.51 -7.46 -5.33
C SER A 40 1.68 -6.51 -5.03
N ALA A 41 1.57 -5.69 -3.97
CA ALA A 41 2.64 -4.80 -3.54
C ALA A 41 3.86 -5.58 -3.01
N VAL A 42 3.66 -6.68 -2.30
CA VAL A 42 4.73 -7.57 -1.84
C VAL A 42 5.45 -8.21 -3.03
N ASP A 43 4.71 -8.76 -3.99
CA ASP A 43 5.30 -9.36 -5.20
C ASP A 43 6.13 -8.34 -5.98
N PHE A 44 5.60 -7.12 -6.16
CA PHE A 44 6.33 -6.03 -6.79
C PHE A 44 7.61 -5.66 -6.02
N SER A 45 7.53 -5.62 -4.68
CA SER A 45 8.71 -5.36 -3.83
C SER A 45 9.78 -6.43 -4.00
N LEU A 46 9.39 -7.72 -4.09
CA LEU A 46 10.33 -8.82 -4.34
C LEU A 46 11.02 -8.71 -5.71
N VAL A 47 10.29 -8.30 -6.75
CA VAL A 47 10.87 -8.03 -8.07
C VAL A 47 11.89 -6.89 -8.00
N LEU A 48 11.56 -5.79 -7.32
CA LEU A 48 12.49 -4.68 -7.12
C LEU A 48 13.71 -5.08 -6.27
N ALA A 49 13.53 -5.92 -5.26
CA ALA A 49 14.62 -6.45 -4.45
C ALA A 49 15.61 -7.26 -5.30
N GLY A 50 15.12 -8.08 -6.23
CA GLY A 50 15.95 -8.80 -7.20
C GLY A 50 16.72 -7.85 -8.12
N LEU A 51 16.05 -6.83 -8.67
CA LEU A 51 16.67 -5.81 -9.52
C LEU A 51 17.77 -5.04 -8.78
N PHE A 52 17.48 -4.47 -7.61
CA PHE A 52 18.46 -3.72 -6.83
C PHE A 52 19.57 -4.61 -6.27
N GLY A 53 19.28 -5.89 -5.98
CA GLY A 53 20.27 -6.90 -5.63
C GLY A 53 21.30 -7.06 -6.75
N ILE A 54 20.86 -7.32 -7.97
CA ILE A 54 21.76 -7.50 -9.13
C ILE A 54 22.53 -6.21 -9.43
N VAL A 55 21.84 -5.06 -9.50
CA VAL A 55 22.48 -3.77 -9.83
C VAL A 55 23.54 -3.40 -8.79
N GLY A 56 23.24 -3.59 -7.50
CA GLY A 56 24.21 -3.34 -6.42
C GLY A 56 25.41 -4.28 -6.48
N ALA A 57 25.19 -5.58 -6.75
CA ALA A 57 26.26 -6.56 -6.90
C ALA A 57 27.21 -6.20 -8.04
N VAL A 58 26.68 -5.81 -9.21
CA VAL A 58 27.50 -5.37 -10.36
C VAL A 58 28.35 -4.15 -10.01
N LYS A 59 27.76 -3.16 -9.31
CA LYS A 59 28.48 -1.95 -8.90
C LYS A 59 29.60 -2.26 -7.89
N ILE A 60 29.34 -3.14 -6.93
CA ILE A 60 30.34 -3.59 -5.95
C ILE A 60 31.48 -4.33 -6.64
N TYR A 61 31.14 -5.26 -7.54
CA TYR A 61 32.14 -6.00 -8.30
C TYR A 61 33.02 -5.06 -9.12
N HIS A 62 32.41 -4.10 -9.81
CA HIS A 62 33.13 -3.08 -10.56
C HIS A 62 34.07 -2.25 -9.67
N ASN A 63 33.58 -1.78 -8.52
CA ASN A 63 34.40 -1.04 -7.54
C ASN A 63 35.58 -1.89 -7.03
N TRP A 64 35.37 -3.20 -6.82
CA TRP A 64 36.41 -4.11 -6.38
C TRP A 64 37.50 -4.28 -7.44
N GLN A 65 37.12 -4.43 -8.72
CA GLN A 65 38.06 -4.50 -9.83
C GLN A 65 38.86 -3.20 -10.04
N MET A 66 38.29 -2.05 -9.67
CA MET A 66 39.00 -0.76 -9.71
C MET A 66 39.94 -0.53 -8.51
N GLY A 67 40.05 -1.47 -7.58
CA GLY A 67 40.94 -1.35 -6.42
C GLY A 67 40.49 -0.29 -5.41
N LYS A 68 39.20 0.04 -5.33
CA LYS A 68 38.68 0.97 -4.31
C LYS A 68 38.94 0.43 -2.90
N GLU A 69 39.34 1.32 -2.01
CA GLU A 69 39.38 1.03 -0.59
C GLU A 69 37.96 0.93 -0.01
N ARG A 70 37.78 0.16 1.05
CA ARG A 70 36.50 0.01 1.81
C ARG A 70 35.36 -0.75 1.11
N ILE A 71 35.67 -1.64 0.16
CA ILE A 71 34.67 -2.55 -0.46
C ILE A 71 33.83 -3.31 0.56
N THR A 72 34.44 -3.74 1.67
CA THR A 72 33.74 -4.50 2.72
C THR A 72 32.55 -3.76 3.32
N ASN A 73 32.64 -2.44 3.51
CA ASN A 73 31.52 -1.64 4.01
C ASN A 73 30.40 -1.54 2.97
N ASP A 74 30.76 -1.35 1.69
CA ASP A 74 29.79 -1.27 0.59
C ASP A 74 29.05 -2.61 0.41
N VAL A 75 29.77 -3.73 0.52
CA VAL A 75 29.21 -5.09 0.48
C VAL A 75 28.22 -5.30 1.62
N ALA A 76 28.60 -4.96 2.85
CA ALA A 76 27.73 -5.11 4.00
C ALA A 76 26.47 -4.24 3.87
N ALA A 77 26.62 -2.96 3.48
CA ALA A 77 25.50 -2.03 3.31
C ALA A 77 24.52 -2.52 2.24
N TRP A 78 25.02 -2.96 1.08
CA TRP A 78 24.19 -3.53 0.02
C TRP A 78 23.49 -4.81 0.49
N PHE A 79 24.22 -5.73 1.12
CA PHE A 79 23.67 -7.01 1.57
C PHE A 79 22.52 -6.80 2.56
N PHE A 80 22.72 -5.97 3.59
CA PHE A 80 21.68 -5.69 4.58
C PHE A 80 20.50 -4.91 3.98
N ALA A 81 20.73 -3.99 3.04
CA ALA A 81 19.65 -3.30 2.35
C ALA A 81 18.80 -4.27 1.49
N SER A 82 19.45 -5.13 0.70
CA SER A 82 18.75 -6.15 -0.10
C SER A 82 18.02 -7.17 0.77
N PHE A 83 18.66 -7.65 1.84
CA PHE A 83 18.05 -8.58 2.79
C PHE A 83 16.80 -7.97 3.46
N PHE A 84 16.92 -6.74 3.96
CA PHE A 84 15.80 -6.02 4.56
C PHE A 84 14.62 -5.89 3.60
N MET A 85 14.89 -5.54 2.34
CA MET A 85 13.83 -5.38 1.34
C MET A 85 13.08 -6.69 1.07
N VAL A 86 13.78 -7.84 1.04
CA VAL A 86 13.15 -9.15 0.84
C VAL A 86 12.24 -9.53 2.02
N ILE A 87 12.68 -9.29 3.25
CA ILE A 87 11.91 -9.68 4.45
C ILE A 87 10.81 -8.69 4.82
N ALA A 88 10.84 -7.46 4.29
CA ALA A 88 9.88 -6.41 4.62
C ALA A 88 8.43 -6.83 4.37
N GLY A 89 8.17 -7.60 3.31
CA GLY A 89 6.83 -8.13 3.01
C GLY A 89 6.32 -9.08 4.09
N ALA A 90 7.15 -10.04 4.52
CA ALA A 90 6.81 -10.97 5.59
C ALA A 90 6.64 -10.27 6.95
N PHE A 91 7.46 -9.24 7.23
CA PHE A 91 7.31 -8.42 8.41
C PHE A 91 5.98 -7.66 8.43
N LEU A 92 5.59 -7.05 7.31
CA LEU A 92 4.31 -6.34 7.20
C LEU A 92 3.13 -7.31 7.32
N GLN A 93 3.17 -8.48 6.68
CA GLN A 93 2.16 -9.52 6.84
C GLN A 93 2.00 -9.92 8.32
N ALA A 94 3.11 -10.15 9.02
CA ALA A 94 3.10 -10.47 10.45
C ALA A 94 2.51 -9.34 11.32
N VAL A 95 2.79 -8.07 11.01
CA VAL A 95 2.24 -6.91 11.75
C VAL A 95 0.74 -6.76 11.52
N PHE A 96 0.26 -6.98 10.29
CA PHE A 96 -1.15 -6.84 9.93
C PHE A 96 -1.99 -8.10 10.20
N GLY A 97 -1.36 -9.22 10.57
CA GLY A 97 -2.05 -10.48 10.86
C GLY A 97 -2.69 -11.12 9.62
N ILE A 98 -2.08 -10.92 8.45
CA ILE A 98 -2.48 -11.49 7.15
C ILE A 98 -1.65 -12.75 6.88
#